data_AF-A0A932JNQ4-F1
#
_entry.id   AF-A0A932JNQ4-F1
#
_cell.length_a   1.000
_cell.length_b   1.000
_cell.length_c   1.000
_cell.angle_alpha   90.00
_cell.angle_beta   90.00
_cell.angle_gamma   90.00
#
_symmetry.space_group_name_H-M   'P 1'
#
loop_
_entity.id
_entity.type
_entity.pdbx_description
1 polymer ?
#
loop_
_entity_poly.entity_id
_entity_poly.type
_entity_poly.pdbx_seq_one_letter_code
_entity_poly.pdbx_strand_id
1 'polypeptide(L)'
;MKDLLTMTGMAKTSVDAGFSRVGRRLSSSDPADRALMILAARAIAQANAVMALCERGLANESLPILRGLAEMCLIMRWVAERDCGTRAEVALEELRDPDWETHWPSARLRERAKAYGVSAASIDSVLAAADFARGNAQGLPWGHLYAEATKHGRKPEEVLPVAADFLGHALKALDTRWPGEFTGAEEMWRRAGISRGQ
;
A
#
# COMPACT_ATOMS: atom_id res chain seq x y z
N MET A 1 -14.88 9.02 8.08
CA MET A 1 -15.04 7.80 7.25
C MET A 1 -15.25 8.11 5.76
N LYS A 2 -16.36 8.74 5.36
CA LYS A 2 -16.69 9.01 3.93
C LYS A 2 -15.57 9.71 3.16
N ASP A 3 -14.92 10.69 3.77
CA ASP A 3 -13.81 11.41 3.14
C ASP A 3 -12.56 10.53 2.92
N LEU A 4 -12.28 9.61 3.85
CA LEU A 4 -11.16 8.66 3.76
C LEU A 4 -11.40 7.61 2.67
N LEU A 5 -12.63 7.11 2.55
CA LEU A 5 -13.02 6.20 1.46
C LEU A 5 -12.89 6.90 0.10
N THR A 6 -13.34 8.16 0.03
CA THR A 6 -13.22 8.98 -1.18
C THR A 6 -11.76 9.17 -1.60
N MET A 7 -10.84 9.34 -0.65
CA MET A 7 -9.40 9.45 -0.96
C MET A 7 -8.84 8.20 -1.62
N THR A 8 -9.12 7.02 -1.07
CA THR A 8 -8.67 5.75 -1.67
C THR A 8 -9.23 5.58 -3.08
N GLY A 9 -10.50 5.95 -3.29
CA GLY A 9 -11.12 5.98 -4.63
C GLY A 9 -10.45 6.97 -5.60
N MET A 10 -10.08 8.16 -5.13
CA MET A 10 -9.37 9.16 -5.94
C MET A 10 -8.01 8.68 -6.44
N ALA A 11 -7.30 7.88 -5.64
CA ALA A 11 -6.02 7.30 -6.07
C ALA A 11 -6.20 6.37 -7.28
N LYS A 12 -7.22 5.50 -7.26
CA LYS A 12 -7.58 4.66 -8.41
C LYS A 12 -7.87 5.51 -9.64
N THR A 13 -8.73 6.53 -9.52
CA THR A 13 -9.06 7.42 -10.63
C THR A 13 -7.82 8.10 -11.20
N SER A 14 -6.89 8.52 -10.34
CA SER A 14 -5.64 9.16 -10.74
C SER A 14 -4.71 8.20 -11.50
N VAL A 15 -4.61 6.95 -11.04
CA VAL A 15 -3.85 5.89 -11.72
C VAL A 15 -4.46 5.56 -13.08
N ASP A 16 -5.79 5.35 -13.16
CA ASP A 16 -6.49 5.04 -14.41
C ASP A 16 -6.32 6.18 -15.43
N ALA A 17 -6.44 7.42 -14.98
CA ALA A 17 -6.25 8.60 -15.83
C ALA A 17 -4.81 8.71 -16.34
N GLY A 18 -3.81 8.43 -15.49
CA GLY A 18 -2.40 8.42 -15.90
C GLY A 18 -2.12 7.33 -16.94
N PHE A 19 -2.57 6.10 -16.70
CA PHE A 19 -2.42 5.01 -17.69
C PHE A 19 -3.15 5.29 -19.00
N SER A 20 -4.28 5.99 -18.96
CA SER A 20 -4.96 6.44 -20.18
C SER A 20 -4.11 7.41 -21.01
N ARG A 21 -3.29 8.26 -20.37
CA ARG A 21 -2.38 9.20 -21.05
C ARG A 21 -1.09 8.54 -21.54
N VAL A 22 -0.53 7.59 -20.79
CA VAL A 22 0.73 6.93 -21.16
C VAL A 22 0.54 5.67 -22.00
N GLY A 23 -0.67 5.13 -22.11
CA GLY A 23 -0.93 3.79 -22.64
C GLY A 23 -0.33 3.50 -24.02
N ARG A 24 -0.30 4.47 -24.93
CA ARG A 24 0.31 4.32 -26.27
C ARG A 24 1.84 4.23 -26.26
N ARG A 25 2.49 4.66 -25.17
CA ARG A 25 3.95 4.65 -24.99
C ARG A 25 4.43 3.43 -24.20
N LEU A 26 3.51 2.70 -23.55
CA LEU A 26 3.87 1.54 -22.74
C LEU A 26 4.43 0.43 -23.63
N SER A 27 5.54 -0.16 -23.21
CA SER A 27 6.11 -1.33 -23.88
C SER A 27 6.07 -2.55 -22.96
N SER A 28 5.48 -3.65 -23.43
CA SER A 28 5.50 -4.93 -22.69
C SER A 28 6.88 -5.58 -22.65
N SER A 29 7.80 -5.16 -23.53
CA SER A 29 9.19 -5.59 -23.53
C SER A 29 10.09 -4.75 -22.62
N ASP A 30 9.64 -3.56 -22.18
CA ASP A 30 10.33 -2.78 -21.16
C ASP A 30 10.00 -3.36 -19.77
N PRO A 31 10.99 -3.90 -19.02
CA PRO A 31 10.74 -4.47 -17.71
C PRO A 31 10.13 -3.48 -16.72
N ALA A 32 10.54 -2.21 -16.76
CA ALA A 32 10.06 -1.18 -15.83
C ALA A 32 8.59 -0.85 -16.08
N ASP A 33 8.19 -0.68 -17.34
CA ASP A 33 6.79 -0.45 -17.72
C ASP A 33 5.91 -1.62 -17.27
N ARG A 34 6.36 -2.85 -17.54
CA ARG A 34 5.65 -4.07 -17.15
C ARG A 34 5.51 -4.21 -15.63
N ALA A 35 6.60 -4.01 -14.89
CA ALA A 35 6.60 -4.10 -13.44
C ALA A 35 5.69 -3.05 -12.80
N LEU A 36 5.84 -1.78 -13.19
CA LEU A 36 5.04 -0.68 -12.64
C LEU A 36 3.54 -0.83 -12.95
N MET A 37 3.19 -1.31 -14.16
CA MET A 37 1.80 -1.61 -14.51
C MET A 37 1.21 -2.72 -13.62
N ILE A 38 1.92 -3.85 -13.47
CA ILE A 38 1.47 -4.98 -12.65
C ILE A 38 1.34 -4.58 -11.17
N LEU A 39 2.35 -3.90 -10.63
CA LEU A 39 2.37 -3.44 -9.25
C LEU A 39 1.25 -2.43 -8.99
N ALA A 40 1.03 -1.47 -9.89
CA ALA A 40 -0.06 -0.51 -9.75
C ALA A 40 -1.43 -1.19 -9.74
N ALA A 41 -1.66 -2.16 -10.64
CA ALA A 41 -2.90 -2.93 -10.65
C ALA A 41 -3.12 -3.70 -9.33
N ARG A 42 -2.08 -4.36 -8.80
CA ARG A 42 -2.13 -5.06 -7.50
C ARG A 42 -2.37 -4.10 -6.34
N ALA A 43 -1.68 -2.96 -6.30
CA ALA A 43 -1.86 -1.94 -5.28
C ALA A 43 -3.29 -1.39 -5.26
N ILE A 44 -3.87 -1.08 -6.42
CA ILE A 44 -5.27 -0.63 -6.51
C ILE A 44 -6.25 -1.72 -6.06
N ALA A 45 -6.03 -2.98 -6.46
CA ALA A 45 -6.88 -4.09 -6.02
C ALA A 45 -6.84 -4.27 -4.50
N GLN A 46 -5.65 -4.22 -3.89
CA GLN A 46 -5.47 -4.31 -2.45
C GLN A 46 -6.10 -3.11 -1.72
N ALA A 47 -5.93 -1.90 -2.23
CA ALA A 47 -6.55 -0.70 -1.67
C ALA A 47 -8.08 -0.77 -1.69
N ASN A 48 -8.68 -1.26 -2.79
CA ASN A 48 -10.12 -1.48 -2.88
C ASN A 48 -10.61 -2.52 -1.85
N ALA A 49 -9.83 -3.59 -1.64
CA ALA A 49 -10.16 -4.60 -0.64
C ALA A 49 -10.08 -4.04 0.79
N VAL A 50 -9.03 -3.27 1.11
CA VAL A 50 -8.92 -2.56 2.41
C VAL A 50 -10.12 -1.65 2.61
N MET A 51 -10.49 -0.87 1.60
CA MET A 51 -11.65 0.02 1.63
C MET A 51 -12.95 -0.74 1.90
N ALA A 52 -13.22 -1.80 1.15
CA ALA A 52 -14.46 -2.59 1.27
C ALA A 52 -14.59 -3.31 2.63
N LEU A 53 -13.47 -3.72 3.23
CA LEU A 53 -13.45 -4.30 4.58
C LEU A 53 -13.68 -3.21 5.63
N CYS A 54 -12.99 -2.08 5.51
CA CYS A 54 -13.16 -0.93 6.41
C CYS A 54 -14.59 -0.38 6.42
N GLU A 55 -15.26 -0.32 5.25
CA GLU A 55 -16.68 0.06 5.12
C GLU A 55 -17.62 -0.84 5.92
N ARG A 56 -17.26 -2.11 6.09
CA ARG A 56 -18.03 -3.10 6.84
C ARG A 56 -17.62 -3.18 8.32
N GLY A 57 -16.74 -2.29 8.78
CA GLY A 57 -16.17 -2.33 10.13
C GLY A 57 -15.12 -3.42 10.35
N LEU A 58 -14.66 -4.09 9.29
CA LEU A 58 -13.69 -5.19 9.34
C LEU A 58 -12.25 -4.69 9.15
N ALA A 59 -11.85 -3.69 9.95
CA ALA A 59 -10.55 -3.06 9.82
C ALA A 59 -9.38 -3.99 10.16
N ASN A 60 -9.56 -4.93 11.08
CA ASN A 60 -8.50 -5.88 11.45
C ASN A 60 -8.23 -6.89 10.35
N GLU A 61 -9.27 -7.38 9.71
CA GLU A 61 -9.23 -8.28 8.54
C GLU A 61 -8.50 -7.64 7.37
N SER A 62 -8.46 -6.32 7.31
CA SER A 62 -7.76 -5.60 6.25
C SER A 62 -6.24 -5.48 6.48
N LEU A 63 -5.72 -5.74 7.69
CA LEU A 63 -4.31 -5.48 8.02
C LEU A 63 -3.31 -6.30 7.19
N PRO A 64 -3.52 -7.61 6.93
CA PRO A 64 -2.63 -8.36 6.03
C PRO A 64 -2.63 -7.80 4.60
N ILE A 65 -3.78 -7.30 4.14
CA ILE A 65 -3.92 -6.69 2.82
C ILE A 65 -3.24 -5.32 2.79
N LEU A 66 -3.35 -4.54 3.86
CA LEU A 66 -2.63 -3.27 4.04
C LEU A 66 -1.11 -3.49 4.00
N ARG A 67 -0.62 -4.58 4.60
CA ARG A 67 0.79 -4.98 4.53
C ARG A 67 1.24 -5.26 3.10
N GLY A 68 0.44 -6.01 2.35
CA GLY A 68 0.68 -6.25 0.92
C GLY A 68 0.68 -4.94 0.11
N LEU A 69 -0.28 -4.05 0.36
CA LEU A 69 -0.36 -2.74 -0.28
C LEU A 69 0.93 -1.92 -0.06
N ALA A 70 1.39 -1.86 1.18
CA ALA A 70 2.61 -1.14 1.54
C ALA A 70 3.85 -1.67 0.79
N GLU A 71 4.01 -3.00 0.69
CA GLU A 71 5.09 -3.59 -0.10
C GLU A 71 5.01 -3.18 -1.58
N MET A 72 3.83 -3.33 -2.20
CA MET A 72 3.67 -2.99 -3.61
C MET A 72 4.03 -1.53 -3.87
N CYS A 73 3.53 -0.60 -3.05
CA CYS A 73 3.80 0.82 -3.22
C CYS A 73 5.28 1.18 -3.02
N LEU A 74 5.98 0.53 -2.09
CA LEU A 74 7.40 0.79 -1.86
C LEU A 74 8.31 0.10 -2.89
N ILE A 75 7.92 -1.08 -3.39
CA ILE A 75 8.58 -1.71 -4.54
C ILE A 75 8.44 -0.82 -5.77
N MET A 76 7.26 -0.23 -6.03
CA MET A 76 7.10 0.72 -7.13
C MET A 76 8.06 1.89 -7.02
N ARG A 77 8.21 2.48 -5.83
CA ARG A 77 9.19 3.56 -5.58
C ARG A 77 10.61 3.10 -5.88
N TRP A 78 10.97 1.89 -5.47
CA TRP A 78 12.28 1.30 -5.72
C TRP A 78 12.56 1.02 -7.19
N VAL A 79 11.56 0.51 -7.93
CA VAL A 79 11.65 0.26 -9.37
C VAL A 79 11.75 1.57 -10.15
N ALA A 80 11.06 2.63 -9.73
CA ALA A 80 11.04 3.92 -10.44
C ALA A 80 12.33 4.76 -10.30
N GLU A 81 13.29 4.31 -9.50
CA GLU A 81 14.59 4.96 -9.36
C GLU A 81 15.56 4.64 -10.53
N ARG A 82 16.83 5.03 -10.36
CA ARG A 82 17.93 4.60 -11.25
C ARG A 82 18.01 3.06 -11.33
N ASP A 83 18.52 2.57 -12.44
CA ASP A 83 18.62 1.14 -12.76
C ASP A 83 17.25 0.43 -12.80
N CYS A 84 16.21 1.17 -13.20
CA CYS A 84 14.81 0.72 -13.21
C CYS A 84 14.60 -0.62 -13.92
N GLY A 85 15.32 -0.91 -15.02
CA GLY A 85 15.24 -2.18 -15.73
C GLY A 85 15.64 -3.38 -14.87
N THR A 86 16.84 -3.37 -14.29
CA THR A 86 17.33 -4.46 -13.42
C THR A 86 16.47 -4.62 -12.17
N ARG A 87 16.06 -3.51 -11.54
CA ARG A 87 15.18 -3.55 -10.36
C ARG A 87 13.80 -4.09 -10.70
N ALA A 88 13.27 -3.75 -11.87
CA ALA A 88 12.00 -4.26 -12.34
C ALA A 88 12.05 -5.77 -12.61
N GLU A 89 13.14 -6.29 -13.17
CA GLU A 89 13.32 -7.73 -13.35
C GLU A 89 13.34 -8.46 -12.01
N VAL A 90 14.08 -7.95 -11.02
CA VAL A 90 14.08 -8.51 -9.66
C VAL A 90 12.67 -8.47 -9.06
N ALA A 91 11.98 -7.33 -9.14
CA ALA A 91 10.62 -7.20 -8.62
C ALA A 91 9.65 -8.19 -9.30
N LEU A 92 9.75 -8.36 -10.62
CA LEU A 92 8.90 -9.30 -11.35
C LEU A 92 9.17 -10.76 -10.97
N GLU A 93 10.42 -11.10 -10.69
CA GLU A 93 10.77 -12.45 -10.23
C GLU A 93 10.24 -12.70 -8.82
N GLU A 94 10.41 -11.76 -7.90
CA GLU A 94 9.81 -11.85 -6.55
C GLU A 94 8.28 -12.00 -6.60
N LEU A 95 7.60 -11.36 -7.57
CA LEU A 95 6.13 -11.46 -7.71
C LEU A 95 5.65 -12.82 -8.25
N ARG A 96 6.54 -13.65 -8.78
CA ARG A 96 6.24 -15.00 -9.28
C ARG A 96 6.43 -16.07 -8.22
N ASP A 97 7.21 -15.77 -7.18
CA ASP A 97 7.47 -16.71 -6.11
C ASP A 97 6.22 -16.87 -5.21
N PRO A 98 5.73 -18.10 -5.00
CA PRO A 98 4.64 -18.36 -4.07
C PRO A 98 5.00 -18.09 -2.60
N ASP A 99 6.29 -18.13 -2.23
CA ASP A 99 6.77 -17.84 -0.87
C ASP A 99 7.08 -16.35 -0.72
N TRP A 100 6.04 -15.56 -0.55
CA TRP A 100 6.16 -14.11 -0.40
C TRP A 100 6.89 -13.68 0.89
N GLU A 101 6.86 -14.49 1.96
CA GLU A 101 7.53 -14.19 3.24
C GLU A 101 9.05 -14.25 3.09
N THR A 102 9.51 -15.30 2.38
CA THR A 102 10.67 -15.31 1.47
C THR A 102 11.33 -13.96 1.20
N HIS A 103 10.59 -13.22 0.39
CA HIS A 103 11.07 -12.03 -0.27
C HIS A 103 10.80 -10.79 0.56
N TRP A 104 9.78 -10.73 1.42
CA TRP A 104 9.32 -9.47 2.01
C TRP A 104 9.53 -9.38 3.53
N PRO A 105 10.78 -9.51 4.04
CA PRO A 105 11.06 -9.42 5.45
C PRO A 105 10.78 -8.00 5.97
N SER A 106 10.29 -7.92 7.21
CA SER A 106 9.94 -6.66 7.86
C SER A 106 11.11 -5.66 7.92
N ALA A 107 12.36 -6.14 7.97
CA ALA A 107 13.54 -5.29 7.93
C ALA A 107 13.67 -4.53 6.61
N ARG A 108 13.45 -5.21 5.47
CA ARG A 108 13.51 -4.63 4.14
C ARG A 108 12.39 -3.62 3.90
N LEU A 109 11.20 -3.89 4.42
CA LEU A 109 10.11 -2.90 4.43
C LEU A 109 10.55 -1.61 5.11
N ARG A 110 11.09 -1.72 6.34
CA ARG A 110 11.52 -0.56 7.13
C ARG A 110 12.62 0.23 6.42
N GLU A 111 13.57 -0.46 5.80
CA GLU A 111 14.64 0.16 5.01
C GLU A 111 14.08 0.99 3.86
N ARG A 112 13.24 0.38 3.00
CA ARG A 112 12.58 1.09 1.88
C ARG A 112 11.73 2.25 2.38
N ALA A 113 10.96 2.04 3.43
CA ALA A 113 10.12 3.06 4.04
C ALA A 113 10.93 4.28 4.50
N LYS A 114 12.05 4.05 5.17
CA LYS A 114 12.98 5.10 5.59
C LYS A 114 13.55 5.84 4.37
N ALA A 115 13.97 5.12 3.34
CA ALA A 115 14.50 5.73 2.11
C ALA A 115 13.48 6.64 1.40
N TYR A 116 12.19 6.36 1.56
CA TYR A 116 11.12 7.14 0.94
C TYR A 116 10.43 8.16 1.85
N GLY A 117 10.91 8.33 3.08
CA GLY A 117 10.34 9.29 4.03
C GLY A 117 8.93 8.89 4.50
N VAL A 118 8.62 7.59 4.53
CA VAL A 118 7.38 7.09 5.15
C VAL A 118 7.48 7.29 6.65
N SER A 119 6.41 7.74 7.29
CA SER A 119 6.39 7.94 8.74
C SER A 119 6.57 6.62 9.50
N ALA A 120 7.26 6.66 10.65
CA ALA A 120 7.37 5.49 11.52
C ALA A 120 5.99 4.97 11.94
N ALA A 121 5.03 5.86 12.20
CA ALA A 121 3.66 5.50 12.56
C ALA A 121 2.90 4.73 11.46
N SER A 122 3.08 5.09 10.19
CA SER A 122 2.51 4.33 9.05
C SER A 122 3.09 2.92 9.00
N ILE A 123 4.40 2.78 9.25
CA ILE A 123 5.10 1.49 9.21
C ILE A 123 4.73 0.62 10.40
N ASP A 124 4.65 1.17 11.60
CA ASP A 124 4.22 0.42 12.77
C ASP A 124 2.79 -0.08 12.61
N SER A 125 1.91 0.71 11.99
CA SER A 125 0.54 0.30 11.66
C SER A 125 0.50 -0.88 10.67
N VAL A 126 1.39 -0.88 9.68
CA VAL A 126 1.51 -1.98 8.71
C VAL A 126 2.10 -3.25 9.33
N LEU A 127 3.11 -3.10 10.19
CA LEU A 127 3.77 -4.23 10.84
C LEU A 127 2.93 -4.82 11.97
N ALA A 128 1.96 -4.06 12.49
CA ALA A 128 0.90 -4.56 13.35
C ALA A 128 -0.08 -5.51 12.62
N ALA A 129 0.14 -5.86 11.34
CA ALA A 129 -0.66 -6.90 10.67
C ALA A 129 -0.61 -8.26 11.37
N ALA A 130 0.45 -8.54 12.15
CA ALA A 130 0.49 -9.71 13.04
C ALA A 130 -0.60 -9.67 14.14
N ASP A 131 -1.15 -8.48 14.45
CA ASP A 131 -2.27 -8.30 15.38
C ASP A 131 -3.63 -8.66 14.78
N PHE A 132 -3.72 -9.02 13.49
CA PHE A 132 -4.92 -9.62 12.88
C PHE A 132 -5.45 -10.79 13.71
N ALA A 133 -4.56 -11.65 14.21
CA ALA A 133 -4.92 -12.79 15.05
C ALA A 133 -5.51 -12.37 16.41
N ARG A 134 -5.23 -11.15 16.90
CA ARG A 134 -5.66 -10.65 18.21
C ARG A 134 -7.01 -9.95 18.17
N GLY A 135 -7.29 -9.17 17.12
CA GLY A 135 -8.54 -8.43 16.98
C GLY A 135 -9.78 -9.32 16.85
N ASN A 136 -9.62 -10.52 16.28
CA ASN A 136 -10.74 -11.41 15.97
C ASN A 136 -11.16 -12.34 17.12
N ALA A 137 -10.37 -12.40 18.21
CA ALA A 137 -10.66 -13.26 19.34
C ALA A 137 -11.87 -12.79 20.19
N GLN A 138 -12.27 -11.52 20.06
CA GLN A 138 -13.48 -10.98 20.70
C GLN A 138 -14.79 -11.49 20.09
N GLY A 139 -14.73 -12.04 18.87
CA GLY A 139 -15.92 -12.57 18.19
C GLY A 139 -16.42 -13.91 18.73
N LEU A 140 -15.65 -14.56 19.61
CA LEU A 140 -16.00 -15.85 20.19
C LEU A 140 -16.82 -15.70 21.48
N PRO A 141 -17.85 -16.55 21.69
CA PRO A 141 -18.45 -16.70 23.01
C PRO A 141 -17.37 -16.99 24.06
N TRP A 142 -17.42 -16.29 25.20
CA TRP A 142 -16.45 -16.39 26.30
C TRP A 142 -15.06 -15.77 26.04
N GLY A 143 -14.81 -15.11 24.90
CA GLY A 143 -13.55 -14.40 24.65
C GLY A 143 -13.20 -13.36 25.73
N HIS A 144 -14.20 -12.77 26.36
CA HIS A 144 -14.03 -11.82 27.48
C HIS A 144 -13.35 -12.42 28.73
N LEU A 145 -13.26 -13.75 28.84
CA LEU A 145 -12.55 -14.42 29.95
C LEU A 145 -11.02 -14.46 29.75
N TYR A 146 -10.53 -14.19 28.54
CA TYR A 146 -9.11 -14.29 28.19
C TYR A 146 -8.55 -12.91 27.86
N ALA A 147 -7.62 -12.41 28.67
CA ALA A 147 -7.06 -11.06 28.52
C ALA A 147 -6.43 -10.85 27.12
N GLU A 148 -5.84 -11.89 26.55
CA GLU A 148 -5.26 -11.92 25.21
C GLU A 148 -6.31 -11.70 24.12
N ALA A 149 -7.54 -12.16 24.35
CA ALA A 149 -8.67 -11.99 23.45
C ALA A 149 -9.35 -10.62 23.61
N THR A 150 -9.10 -9.88 24.71
CA THR A 150 -9.69 -8.56 24.98
C THR A 150 -8.93 -7.38 24.37
N LYS A 151 -7.81 -7.63 23.66
CA LYS A 151 -7.07 -6.55 22.98
C LYS A 151 -7.93 -5.90 21.90
N HIS A 152 -8.03 -4.58 21.95
CA HIS A 152 -8.76 -3.82 20.94
C HIS A 152 -8.01 -3.86 19.61
N GLY A 153 -8.72 -4.26 18.56
CA GLY A 153 -8.24 -4.15 17.19
C GLY A 153 -8.22 -2.69 16.70
N ARG A 154 -7.74 -2.51 15.48
CA ARG A 154 -7.74 -1.21 14.79
C ARG A 154 -9.15 -0.84 14.34
N LYS A 155 -9.41 0.47 14.33
CA LYS A 155 -10.59 1.06 13.71
C LYS A 155 -10.31 1.43 12.25
N PRO A 156 -11.33 1.49 11.39
CA PRO A 156 -11.09 1.83 9.99
C PRO A 156 -10.54 3.26 9.79
N GLU A 157 -10.80 4.19 10.72
CA GLU A 157 -10.20 5.53 10.74
C GLU A 157 -8.69 5.52 10.98
N GLU A 158 -8.13 4.44 11.54
CA GLU A 158 -6.68 4.28 11.70
C GLU A 158 -6.05 3.61 10.48
N VAL A 159 -6.79 2.77 9.76
CA VAL A 159 -6.28 1.98 8.63
C VAL A 159 -6.30 2.77 7.32
N LEU A 160 -7.41 3.44 7.01
CA LEU A 160 -7.60 4.12 5.73
C LEU A 160 -6.59 5.25 5.47
N PRO A 161 -6.19 6.08 6.46
CA PRO A 161 -5.14 7.08 6.23
C PRO A 161 -3.79 6.46 5.85
N VAL A 162 -3.45 5.31 6.44
CA VAL A 162 -2.22 4.57 6.11
C VAL A 162 -2.28 4.03 4.69
N ALA A 163 -3.42 3.47 4.28
CA ALA A 163 -3.61 3.03 2.89
C ALA A 163 -3.45 4.19 1.90
N ALA A 164 -4.01 5.36 2.21
CA ALA A 164 -3.87 6.56 1.39
C ALA A 164 -2.42 7.07 1.31
N ASP A 165 -1.66 7.00 2.42
CA ASP A 165 -0.24 7.36 2.45
C ASP A 165 0.56 6.52 1.43
N PHE A 166 0.39 5.20 1.47
CA PHE A 166 1.05 4.28 0.52
C PHE A 166 0.60 4.49 -0.93
N LEU A 167 -0.68 4.75 -1.17
CA LEU A 167 -1.16 5.10 -2.51
C LEU A 167 -0.53 6.39 -3.05
N GLY A 168 -0.24 7.37 -2.19
CA GLY A 168 0.56 8.53 -2.59
C GLY A 168 1.99 8.15 -3.00
N HIS A 169 2.59 7.13 -2.37
CA HIS A 169 3.88 6.58 -2.83
C HIS A 169 3.77 5.88 -4.17
N ALA A 170 2.70 5.13 -4.44
CA ALA A 170 2.46 4.54 -5.76
C ALA A 170 2.33 5.62 -6.84
N LEU A 171 1.52 6.65 -6.61
CA LEU A 171 1.39 7.78 -7.55
C LEU A 171 2.73 8.48 -7.79
N LYS A 172 3.51 8.72 -6.73
CA LYS A 172 4.83 9.33 -6.89
C LYS A 172 5.80 8.45 -7.70
N ALA A 173 5.75 7.13 -7.54
CA ALA A 173 6.58 6.22 -8.33
C ALA A 173 6.22 6.27 -9.82
N LEU A 174 4.92 6.25 -10.13
CA LEU A 174 4.42 6.33 -11.50
C LEU A 174 4.79 7.67 -12.14
N ASP A 175 4.66 8.77 -11.39
CA ASP A 175 5.05 10.11 -11.86
C ASP A 175 6.57 10.24 -12.06
N THR A 176 7.40 9.60 -11.23
CA THR A 176 8.85 9.56 -11.47
C THR A 176 9.19 8.88 -12.80
N ARG A 177 8.49 7.80 -13.16
CA ARG A 177 8.70 7.09 -14.44
C ARG A 177 8.12 7.87 -15.62
N TRP A 178 6.94 8.46 -15.45
CA TRP A 178 6.23 9.24 -16.47
C TRP A 178 5.87 10.63 -15.92
N PRO A 179 6.82 11.59 -15.93
CA PRO A 179 6.65 12.90 -15.30
C PRO A 179 5.44 13.69 -15.82
N GLY A 180 4.61 14.16 -14.90
CA GLY A 180 3.42 14.95 -15.17
C GLY A 180 2.18 14.13 -15.52
N GLU A 181 2.33 12.82 -15.65
CA GLU A 181 1.24 11.93 -16.09
C GLU A 181 0.47 11.34 -14.91
N PHE A 182 1.02 11.36 -13.69
CA PHE A 182 0.38 10.78 -12.51
C PHE A 182 0.35 11.80 -11.37
N THR A 183 -0.76 12.54 -11.26
CA THR A 183 -0.94 13.57 -10.24
C THR A 183 -1.57 13.04 -8.96
N GLY A 184 -1.51 13.81 -7.87
CA GLY A 184 -2.30 13.57 -6.66
C GLY A 184 -1.57 12.96 -5.47
N ALA A 185 -0.27 12.63 -5.60
CA ALA A 185 0.53 12.10 -4.49
C ALA A 185 0.54 13.04 -3.27
N GLU A 186 0.80 14.34 -3.48
CA GLU A 186 0.82 15.34 -2.40
C GLU A 186 -0.54 15.49 -1.73
N GLU A 187 -1.61 15.47 -2.52
CA GLU A 187 -2.98 15.56 -2.00
C GLU A 187 -3.33 14.35 -1.13
N MET A 188 -2.89 13.15 -1.49
CA MET A 188 -3.04 11.95 -0.66
C MET A 188 -2.35 12.12 0.69
N TRP A 189 -1.09 12.56 0.68
CA TRP A 189 -0.31 12.73 1.91
C TRP A 189 -0.86 13.83 2.82
N ARG A 190 -1.27 14.96 2.22
CA ARG A 190 -1.88 16.08 2.95
C ARG A 190 -3.15 15.62 3.66
N ARG A 191 -4.03 14.89 2.97
CA ARG A 191 -5.30 14.43 3.54
C ARG A 191 -5.16 13.24 4.47
N ALA A 192 -4.10 12.44 4.34
CA ALA A 192 -3.77 11.39 5.31
C ALA A 192 -3.40 11.98 6.70
N GLY A 193 -3.20 13.31 6.79
CA GLY A 193 -2.89 13.98 8.05
C GLY A 193 -1.47 13.70 8.54
N ILE A 194 -0.62 13.14 7.68
CA ILE A 194 0.77 12.82 8.00
C ILE A 194 1.59 14.05 7.66
N SER A 195 1.89 14.87 8.67
CA SER A 195 2.87 15.94 8.54
C SER A 195 4.24 15.32 8.25
N ARG A 196 4.70 15.48 7.01
CA ARG A 196 6.06 15.09 6.62
C ARG A 196 6.97 16.21 7.06
N GLY A 197 7.42 16.13 8.32
CA GLY A 197 8.42 17.03 8.86
C GLY A 197 9.56 17.18 7.85
N GLN A 198 9.81 18.42 7.44
CA GLN A 198 10.98 18.80 6.64
C GLN A 198 12.25 18.57 7.44
#